data_AF-A0A817MSA0-F1
#
_entry.id   AF-A0A817MSA0-F1
#
_cell.length_a   1.000
_cell.length_b   1.000
_cell.length_c   1.000
_cell.angle_alpha   90.00
_cell.angle_beta   90.00
_cell.angle_gamma   90.00
#
_symmetry.space_group_name_H-M   'P 1'
#
loop_
_entity.id
_entity.type
_entity.pdbx_description
1 polymer ?
#
loop_
_entity_poly.entity_id
_entity_poly.type
_entity_poly.pdbx_seq_one_letter_code
_entity_poly.pdbx_strand_id
1 'polypeptide(L)'
;MTILVKINTSEKPVHHSVRKWFGLIWLVIEVNLIGGTIFGFPALFQILPQYGIYDDQNNCSSSRVNQRQTENGDLSCGGHQTRQYQNALTLGIILFEIPSVVIGPLIDRFGCRFVKLIAIVFHLIGWLALALVAPGRDAFLYVHTSFSSLAGIIVLLTAYTSSDYFSKSRAFVSALFAGACTSATMWYSIFQVCHY
;
A
#
# COMPACT_ATOMS: atom_id res chain seq x y z
N MET A 1 26.53 -44.00 -1.99
CA MET A 1 27.14 -43.90 -3.33
C MET A 1 26.10 -44.25 -4.38
N THR A 2 25.27 -43.29 -4.81
CA THR A 2 24.40 -43.45 -6.00
C THR A 2 24.11 -42.09 -6.63
N ILE A 3 25.04 -41.72 -7.53
CA ILE A 3 24.86 -41.12 -8.86
C ILE A 3 23.91 -39.90 -8.97
N LEU A 4 24.57 -38.74 -8.99
CA LEU A 4 24.15 -37.50 -9.63
C LEU A 4 23.66 -37.75 -11.07
N VAL A 5 22.35 -37.64 -11.29
CA VAL A 5 21.79 -37.46 -12.64
C VAL A 5 21.87 -35.97 -12.97
N LYS A 6 23.04 -35.57 -13.46
CA LYS A 6 23.28 -34.24 -14.03
C LYS A 6 22.68 -34.23 -15.44
N ILE A 7 21.40 -33.87 -15.54
CA ILE A 7 20.73 -33.69 -16.83
C ILE A 7 21.32 -32.43 -17.48
N ASN A 8 22.21 -32.67 -18.43
CA ASN A 8 22.82 -31.67 -19.29
C ASN A 8 21.82 -31.28 -20.38
N THR A 9 20.99 -30.26 -20.13
CA THR A 9 20.30 -29.52 -21.20
C THR A 9 21.10 -28.26 -21.52
N SER A 10 22.15 -28.46 -22.31
CA SER A 10 22.84 -27.41 -23.04
C SER A 10 22.00 -27.02 -24.25
N GLU A 11 21.11 -26.04 -24.09
CA GLU A 11 20.84 -25.01 -25.11
C GLU A 11 19.82 -23.97 -24.56
N LYS A 12 20.23 -22.69 -24.61
CA LYS A 12 19.53 -21.43 -24.23
C LYS A 12 19.50 -21.01 -22.74
N PRO A 13 20.65 -20.75 -22.09
CA PRO A 13 20.69 -20.10 -20.77
C PRO A 13 20.36 -18.60 -20.80
N VAL A 14 20.56 -17.90 -21.93
CA VAL A 14 20.44 -16.43 -22.00
C VAL A 14 18.99 -15.95 -21.95
N HIS A 15 18.11 -16.55 -22.76
CA HIS A 15 16.70 -16.15 -22.83
C HIS A 15 15.94 -16.36 -21.50
N HIS A 16 16.32 -17.41 -20.75
CA HIS A 16 15.72 -17.72 -19.47
C HIS A 16 16.18 -16.76 -18.35
N SER A 17 17.46 -16.37 -18.35
CA SER A 17 17.97 -15.36 -17.41
C SER A 17 17.38 -13.97 -17.68
N VAL A 18 17.30 -13.55 -18.93
CA VAL A 18 16.73 -12.24 -19.29
C VAL A 18 15.26 -12.14 -18.86
N ARG A 19 14.44 -13.17 -19.13
CA ARG A 19 13.04 -13.20 -18.69
C ARG A 19 12.88 -13.15 -17.16
N LYS A 20 13.79 -13.76 -16.40
CA LYS A 20 13.78 -13.70 -14.94
C LYS A 20 14.07 -12.29 -14.42
N TRP A 21 15.04 -11.60 -15.01
CA TRP A 21 15.36 -10.23 -14.66
C TRP A 21 14.24 -9.26 -15.03
N PHE A 22 13.61 -9.41 -16.19
CA PHE A 22 12.41 -8.63 -16.53
C PHE A 22 11.27 -8.86 -15.54
N GLY A 23 11.01 -10.12 -15.16
CA GLY A 23 10.00 -10.44 -14.14
C GLY A 23 10.32 -9.85 -12.77
N LEU A 24 11.60 -9.84 -12.38
CA LEU A 24 12.08 -9.21 -11.16
C LEU A 24 11.84 -7.70 -11.19
N ILE A 25 12.28 -7.02 -12.24
CA ILE A 25 12.13 -5.57 -12.40
C ILE A 25 10.64 -5.19 -12.36
N TRP A 26 9.80 -5.93 -13.07
CA TRP A 26 8.36 -5.74 -13.05
C TRP A 26 7.79 -5.87 -11.63
N LEU A 27 8.21 -6.89 -10.89
CA LEU A 27 7.76 -7.12 -9.52
C LEU A 27 8.23 -6.03 -8.55
N VAL A 28 9.45 -5.51 -8.73
CA VAL A 28 9.98 -4.37 -7.95
C VAL A 28 9.15 -3.12 -8.21
N ILE A 29 8.85 -2.81 -9.48
CA ILE A 29 8.01 -1.68 -9.87
C ILE A 29 6.61 -1.84 -9.25
N GLU A 30 6.04 -3.03 -9.32
CA GLU A 30 4.70 -3.30 -8.77
C GLU A 30 4.65 -3.13 -7.25
N VAL A 31 5.64 -3.65 -6.52
CA VAL A 31 5.78 -3.44 -5.07
C VAL A 31 5.93 -1.95 -4.74
N ASN A 32 6.69 -1.22 -5.54
CA ASN A 32 6.92 0.21 -5.34
C ASN A 32 5.66 1.04 -5.61
N LEU A 33 4.91 0.74 -6.69
CA LEU A 33 3.67 1.44 -7.02
C LEU A 33 2.57 1.17 -5.99
N ILE A 34 2.33 -0.11 -5.69
CA ILE A 34 1.27 -0.52 -4.76
C ILE A 34 1.64 -0.13 -3.33
N GLY A 35 2.90 -0.34 -2.91
CA GLY A 35 3.40 0.11 -1.60
C GLY A 35 3.30 1.63 -1.44
N GLY A 36 3.53 2.38 -2.50
CA GLY A 36 3.47 3.86 -2.48
C GLY A 36 2.10 4.36 -2.11
N THR A 37 1.03 3.66 -2.52
CA THR A 37 -0.34 4.06 -2.18
C THR A 37 -0.65 4.01 -0.69
N ILE A 38 0.04 3.16 0.08
CA ILE A 38 -0.18 3.02 1.53
C ILE A 38 0.78 3.93 2.28
N PHE A 39 2.08 3.82 2.00
CA PHE A 39 3.11 4.54 2.75
C PHE A 39 3.19 6.02 2.36
N GLY A 40 2.83 6.38 1.12
CA GLY A 40 2.78 7.76 0.63
C GLY A 40 1.45 8.47 0.89
N PHE A 41 0.41 7.74 1.30
CA PHE A 41 -0.91 8.28 1.62
C PHE A 41 -0.91 9.44 2.63
N PRO A 42 -0.08 9.42 3.71
CA PRO A 42 -0.02 10.53 4.65
C PRO A 42 0.41 11.86 4.02
N ALA A 43 1.31 11.82 3.02
CA ALA A 43 1.78 13.02 2.32
C ALA A 43 0.65 13.64 1.46
N LEU A 44 -0.18 12.80 0.86
CA LEU A 44 -1.35 13.23 0.09
C LEU A 44 -2.37 13.98 0.96
N PHE A 45 -2.58 13.59 2.21
CA PHE A 45 -3.56 14.27 3.06
C PHE A 45 -3.15 15.63 3.58
N GLN A 46 -1.85 15.93 3.63
CA GLN A 46 -1.41 17.27 4.03
C GLN A 46 -1.75 18.31 2.95
N ILE A 47 -1.88 17.90 1.69
CA ILE A 47 -2.26 18.79 0.58
C ILE A 47 -3.78 18.87 0.37
N LEU A 48 -4.56 17.84 0.74
CA LEU A 48 -6.03 17.82 0.51
C LEU A 48 -6.81 19.02 1.11
N PRO A 49 -6.46 19.55 2.30
CA PRO A 49 -7.10 20.76 2.83
C PRO A 49 -6.89 22.01 1.97
N GLN A 50 -5.84 22.05 1.14
CA GLN A 50 -5.53 23.20 0.28
C GLN A 50 -6.39 23.24 -1.00
N TYR A 51 -7.04 22.12 -1.36
CA TYR A 51 -7.84 21.98 -2.59
C TYR A 51 -9.34 22.28 -2.39
N GLY A 52 -9.73 22.87 -1.26
CA GLY A 52 -11.12 23.35 -1.06
C GLY A 52 -12.18 22.25 -0.92
N ILE A 53 -11.79 20.97 -0.80
CA ILE A 53 -12.73 19.85 -0.55
C ILE A 53 -13.45 20.02 0.81
N TYR A 54 -12.98 20.91 1.66
CA TYR A 54 -13.60 21.26 2.94
C TYR A 54 -13.87 22.76 3.08
N ASP A 55 -14.04 23.48 1.97
CA ASP A 55 -14.53 24.87 1.98
C ASP A 55 -16.05 24.93 2.22
N ASP A 56 -16.55 24.01 3.05
CA ASP A 56 -17.89 24.12 3.58
C ASP A 56 -17.81 24.94 4.87
N GLN A 57 -17.47 26.21 4.67
CA GLN A 57 -17.51 27.32 5.63
C GLN A 57 -18.88 27.45 6.33
N ASN A 58 -19.90 26.68 5.90
CA ASN A 58 -21.27 26.74 6.41
C ASN A 58 -21.68 25.63 7.38
N ASN A 59 -20.91 24.54 7.55
CA ASN A 59 -21.30 23.47 8.49
C ASN A 59 -20.65 23.55 9.87
N CYS A 60 -19.63 24.40 10.05
CA CYS A 60 -19.11 24.77 11.38
C CYS A 60 -20.00 25.85 12.08
N SER A 61 -21.23 26.12 11.58
CA SER A 61 -22.17 27.13 12.12
C SER A 61 -23.46 26.56 12.77
N SER A 62 -23.57 25.24 12.97
CA SER A 62 -24.79 24.64 13.56
C SER A 62 -24.61 24.00 14.95
N SER A 63 -23.55 24.34 15.67
CA SER A 63 -23.47 24.08 17.11
C SER A 63 -23.66 25.38 17.87
N ARG A 64 -24.93 25.83 17.95
CA ARG A 64 -25.42 26.61 19.09
C ARG A 64 -25.32 25.76 20.35
N VAL A 65 -24.11 25.51 20.81
CA VAL A 65 -23.86 25.02 22.16
C VAL A 65 -23.59 26.25 22.99
N ASN A 66 -24.56 26.56 23.86
CA ASN A 66 -24.53 27.65 24.80
C ASN A 66 -23.13 27.77 25.42
N GLN A 67 -22.54 28.92 25.16
CA GLN A 67 -21.30 29.42 25.74
C GLN A 67 -21.34 29.33 27.26
N ARG A 68 -20.83 28.21 27.79
CA ARG A 68 -20.29 28.12 29.14
C ARG A 68 -18.91 27.50 29.02
N GLN A 69 -17.92 28.39 29.09
CA GLN A 69 -16.54 28.14 29.48
C GLN A 69 -16.30 26.72 29.98
N THR A 70 -15.67 25.91 29.15
CA THR A 70 -14.78 24.86 29.67
C THR A 70 -13.47 25.05 28.91
N GLU A 71 -12.49 25.58 29.64
CA GLU A 71 -11.09 25.52 29.28
C GLU A 71 -10.76 24.07 28.91
N ASN A 72 -10.06 23.88 27.79
CA ASN A 72 -9.60 22.61 27.17
C ASN A 72 -10.41 22.16 25.94
N GLY A 73 -9.85 22.46 24.76
CA GLY A 73 -10.06 21.66 23.56
C GLY A 73 -10.84 22.35 22.44
N ASP A 74 -10.29 23.43 21.90
CA ASP A 74 -10.57 23.87 20.53
C ASP A 74 -10.22 22.73 19.55
N LEU A 75 -11.15 21.80 19.34
CA LEU A 75 -11.17 20.99 18.13
C LEU A 75 -11.75 21.87 17.03
N SER A 76 -10.90 22.77 16.51
CA SER A 76 -11.15 23.46 15.25
C SER A 76 -11.59 22.43 14.20
N CYS A 77 -12.45 22.80 13.25
CA CYS A 77 -12.95 21.91 12.19
C CYS A 77 -11.81 21.05 11.54
N GLY A 78 -10.57 21.55 11.50
CA GLY A 78 -9.38 20.81 11.03
C GLY A 78 -8.82 19.72 11.97
N GLY A 79 -9.04 19.83 13.29
CA GLY A 79 -8.60 18.84 14.28
C GLY A 79 -9.41 17.54 14.24
N HIS A 80 -10.73 17.62 14.02
CA HIS A 80 -11.58 16.44 13.87
C HIS A 80 -11.21 15.65 12.60
N GLN A 81 -10.96 16.35 11.51
CA GLN A 81 -10.61 15.74 10.22
C GLN A 81 -9.23 15.05 10.25
N THR A 82 -8.23 15.70 10.84
CA THR A 82 -6.89 15.12 11.04
C THR A 82 -6.95 13.82 11.84
N ARG A 83 -7.81 13.78 12.87
CA ARG A 83 -8.01 12.58 13.70
C ARG A 83 -8.62 11.42 12.92
N GLN A 84 -9.59 11.66 12.04
CA GLN A 84 -10.19 10.58 11.24
C GLN A 84 -9.17 9.97 10.27
N TYR A 85 -8.32 10.78 9.63
CA TYR A 85 -7.25 10.26 8.77
C TYR A 85 -6.21 9.45 9.53
N GLN A 86 -5.77 9.95 10.70
CA GLN A 86 -4.85 9.20 11.57
C GLN A 86 -5.44 7.84 11.95
N ASN A 87 -6.72 7.80 12.30
CA ASN A 87 -7.41 6.54 12.60
C ASN A 87 -7.44 5.60 11.38
N ALA A 88 -7.72 6.12 10.17
CA ALA A 88 -7.76 5.32 8.96
C ALA A 88 -6.38 4.77 8.57
N LEU A 89 -5.31 5.54 8.82
CA LEU A 89 -3.92 5.10 8.65
C LEU A 89 -3.55 4.02 9.66
N THR A 90 -3.88 4.21 10.95
CA THR A 90 -3.66 3.18 11.98
C THR A 90 -4.39 1.88 11.64
N LEU A 91 -5.64 1.97 11.18
CA LEU A 91 -6.38 0.80 10.70
C LEU A 91 -5.68 0.13 9.51
N GLY A 92 -5.18 0.92 8.55
CA GLY A 92 -4.41 0.43 7.42
C GLY A 92 -3.16 -0.35 7.84
N ILE A 93 -2.43 0.11 8.86
CA ILE A 93 -1.24 -0.58 9.39
C ILE A 93 -1.65 -1.90 10.05
N ILE A 94 -2.69 -1.90 10.88
CA ILE A 94 -3.21 -3.12 11.53
C ILE A 94 -3.60 -4.16 10.48
N LEU A 95 -4.29 -3.74 9.42
CA LEU A 95 -4.70 -4.59 8.31
C LEU A 95 -3.56 -4.97 7.36
N PHE A 96 -2.40 -4.32 7.47
CA PHE A 96 -1.20 -4.75 6.76
C PHE A 96 -0.51 -5.89 7.52
N GLU A 97 -0.40 -5.77 8.84
CA GLU A 97 0.33 -6.72 9.69
C GLU A 97 -0.45 -8.00 10.01
N ILE A 98 -1.71 -7.91 10.46
CA ILE A 98 -2.48 -9.09 10.90
C ILE A 98 -2.69 -10.11 9.78
N PRO A 99 -3.13 -9.71 8.57
CA PRO A 99 -3.39 -10.66 7.49
C PRO A 99 -2.13 -11.35 6.96
N SER A 100 -0.94 -10.82 7.22
CA SER A 100 0.32 -11.44 6.79
C SER A 100 0.46 -12.89 7.25
N VAL A 101 -0.05 -13.20 8.46
CA VAL A 101 -0.06 -14.53 9.07
C VAL A 101 -0.94 -15.51 8.29
N VAL A 102 -2.06 -15.02 7.74
CA VAL A 102 -3.05 -15.84 7.03
C VAL A 102 -2.72 -15.97 5.54
N ILE A 103 -2.14 -14.92 4.95
CA ILE A 103 -1.82 -14.88 3.52
C ILE A 103 -0.69 -15.85 3.16
N GLY A 104 0.30 -16.05 4.05
CA GLY A 104 1.38 -17.02 3.82
C GLY A 104 0.86 -18.42 3.47
N PRO A 105 0.07 -19.07 4.35
CA PRO A 105 -0.56 -20.36 4.06
C PRO A 105 -1.46 -20.35 2.82
N LEU A 106 -2.11 -19.21 2.53
CA LEU A 106 -2.96 -19.07 1.35
C LEU A 106 -2.14 -19.12 0.05
N ILE A 107 -0.95 -18.48 0.03
CA ILE A 107 0.00 -18.55 -1.08
C ILE A 107 0.49 -19.98 -1.28
N ASP A 108 0.78 -20.70 -0.20
CA ASP A 108 1.26 -22.08 -0.28
C ASP A 108 0.20 -23.03 -0.86
N ARG A 109 -1.09 -22.79 -0.57
CA ARG A 109 -2.18 -23.66 -1.02
C ARG A 109 -2.67 -23.36 -2.45
N PHE A 110 -2.87 -22.08 -2.79
CA PHE A 110 -3.45 -21.67 -4.07
C PHE A 110 -2.42 -21.19 -5.09
N GLY A 111 -1.17 -21.00 -4.66
CA GLY A 111 -0.08 -20.50 -5.46
C GLY A 111 -0.05 -18.97 -5.60
N CYS A 112 1.15 -18.45 -5.85
CA CYS A 112 1.42 -17.02 -5.99
C CYS A 112 0.54 -16.30 -7.03
N ARG A 113 0.23 -16.95 -8.17
CA ARG A 113 -0.49 -16.28 -9.28
C ARG A 113 -1.93 -15.94 -8.93
N PHE A 114 -2.63 -16.88 -8.29
CA PHE A 114 -4.04 -16.71 -7.94
C PHE A 114 -4.19 -15.65 -6.84
N VAL A 115 -3.36 -15.75 -5.80
CA VAL A 115 -3.35 -14.81 -4.69
C VAL A 115 -3.01 -13.38 -5.15
N LYS A 116 -2.09 -13.26 -6.11
CA LYS A 116 -1.74 -11.97 -6.72
C LYS A 116 -2.87 -11.34 -7.53
N LEU A 117 -3.69 -12.13 -8.24
CA LEU A 117 -4.88 -11.60 -8.93
C LEU A 117 -5.89 -11.02 -7.94
N ILE A 118 -6.09 -11.67 -6.78
CA ILE A 118 -6.94 -11.15 -5.71
C ILE A 118 -6.42 -9.80 -5.21
N ALA A 119 -5.10 -9.66 -5.03
CA ALA A 119 -4.49 -8.42 -4.60
C ALA A 119 -4.77 -7.27 -5.59
N ILE A 120 -4.67 -7.51 -6.89
CA ILE A 120 -4.97 -6.50 -7.92
C ILE A 120 -6.44 -6.08 -7.85
N VAL A 121 -7.38 -7.03 -7.68
CA VAL A 121 -8.80 -6.72 -7.52
C VAL A 121 -9.04 -5.85 -6.28
N PHE A 122 -8.45 -6.20 -5.14
CA PHE A 122 -8.54 -5.39 -3.93
C PHE A 122 -7.93 -4.00 -4.12
N HIS A 123 -6.81 -3.90 -4.82
CA HIS A 123 -6.19 -2.62 -5.12
C HIS A 123 -7.08 -1.72 -5.98
N LEU A 124 -7.73 -2.30 -7.01
CA LEU A 124 -8.68 -1.57 -7.84
C LEU A 124 -9.90 -1.09 -7.06
N ILE A 125 -10.45 -1.92 -6.16
CA ILE A 125 -11.54 -1.53 -5.25
C ILE A 125 -11.08 -0.38 -4.35
N GLY A 126 -9.86 -0.45 -3.82
CA GLY A 126 -9.26 0.61 -3.02
C GLY A 126 -9.21 1.93 -3.78
N TRP A 127 -8.67 1.94 -5.00
CA TRP A 127 -8.61 3.15 -5.85
C TRP A 127 -9.99 3.67 -6.24
N LEU A 128 -10.95 2.79 -6.53
CA LEU A 128 -12.32 3.19 -6.82
C LEU A 128 -12.97 3.86 -5.60
N ALA A 129 -12.74 3.32 -4.39
CA ALA A 129 -13.21 3.93 -3.15
C ALA A 129 -12.59 5.32 -2.93
N LEU A 130 -11.29 5.48 -3.24
CA LEU A 130 -10.61 6.77 -3.16
C LEU A 130 -11.21 7.79 -4.14
N ALA A 131 -11.52 7.38 -5.36
CA ALA A 131 -12.14 8.26 -6.37
C ALA A 131 -13.55 8.73 -5.98
N LEU A 132 -14.23 8.00 -5.10
CA LEU A 132 -15.56 8.35 -4.58
C LEU A 132 -15.51 9.16 -3.27
N VAL A 133 -14.31 9.47 -2.77
CA VAL A 133 -14.14 10.32 -1.59
C VAL A 133 -14.63 11.72 -1.92
N ALA A 134 -15.65 12.15 -1.17
CA ALA A 134 -16.29 13.44 -1.30
C ALA A 134 -16.57 14.01 0.10
N PRO A 135 -16.87 15.32 0.24
CA PRO A 135 -17.23 15.91 1.51
C PRO A 135 -18.45 15.17 2.11
N GLY A 136 -18.34 14.71 3.36
CA GLY A 136 -19.39 13.89 4.03
C GLY A 136 -19.36 12.39 3.72
N ARG A 137 -18.37 11.90 2.97
CA ARG A 137 -18.15 10.48 2.63
C ARG A 137 -16.80 9.95 3.11
N ASP A 138 -16.46 10.26 4.36
CA ASP A 138 -15.23 9.82 5.04
C ASP A 138 -15.12 8.30 5.20
N ALA A 139 -16.24 7.58 5.28
CA ALA A 139 -16.28 6.12 5.32
C ALA A 139 -15.52 5.45 4.15
N PHE A 140 -15.53 6.05 2.95
CA PHE A 140 -14.83 5.50 1.77
C PHE A 140 -13.31 5.54 1.90
N LEU A 141 -12.80 6.39 2.78
CA LEU A 141 -11.38 6.48 3.05
C LEU A 141 -10.89 5.27 3.86
N TYR A 142 -11.68 4.84 4.84
CA TYR A 142 -11.43 3.60 5.57
C TYR A 142 -11.50 2.38 4.65
N VAL A 143 -12.43 2.39 3.69
CA VAL A 143 -12.53 1.35 2.67
C VAL A 143 -11.26 1.34 1.81
N HIS A 144 -10.84 2.50 1.31
CA HIS A 144 -9.61 2.64 0.54
C HIS A 144 -8.40 2.12 1.30
N THR A 145 -8.16 2.59 2.53
CA THR A 145 -6.98 2.17 3.31
C THR A 145 -7.01 0.67 3.62
N SER A 146 -8.17 0.11 3.94
CA SER A 146 -8.32 -1.30 4.25
C SER A 146 -7.99 -2.21 3.06
N PHE A 147 -8.60 -1.96 1.91
CA PHE A 147 -8.39 -2.77 0.71
C PHE A 147 -7.00 -2.57 0.11
N SER A 148 -6.48 -1.34 0.12
CA SER A 148 -5.12 -1.06 -0.34
C SER A 148 -4.09 -1.74 0.56
N SER A 149 -4.24 -1.70 1.89
CA SER A 149 -3.35 -2.39 2.82
C SER A 149 -3.35 -3.90 2.61
N LEU A 150 -4.53 -4.51 2.48
CA LEU A 150 -4.65 -5.94 2.17
C LEU A 150 -3.97 -6.30 0.84
N ALA A 151 -4.18 -5.52 -0.21
CA ALA A 151 -3.51 -5.73 -1.48
C ALA A 151 -1.98 -5.61 -1.35
N GLY A 152 -1.49 -4.60 -0.63
CA GLY A 152 -0.07 -4.34 -0.44
C GLY A 152 0.66 -5.50 0.24
N ILE A 153 0.12 -6.02 1.34
CA ILE A 153 0.76 -7.15 2.04
C ILE A 153 0.76 -8.41 1.17
N ILE A 154 -0.32 -8.67 0.41
CA ILE A 154 -0.38 -9.82 -0.50
C ILE A 154 0.70 -9.74 -1.58
N VAL A 155 0.87 -8.57 -2.20
CA VAL A 155 1.88 -8.33 -3.23
C VAL A 155 3.29 -8.48 -2.66
N LEU A 156 3.53 -7.93 -1.46
CA LEU A 156 4.82 -8.00 -0.80
C LEU A 156 5.21 -9.45 -0.44
N LEU A 157 4.29 -10.22 0.16
CA LEU A 157 4.54 -11.63 0.48
C LEU A 157 4.77 -12.47 -0.79
N THR A 158 3.96 -12.23 -1.83
CA THR A 158 4.16 -12.91 -3.12
C THR A 158 5.51 -12.56 -3.75
N ALA A 159 5.99 -11.33 -3.58
CA ALA A 159 7.30 -10.90 -4.05
C ALA A 159 8.43 -11.59 -3.27
N TYR A 160 8.31 -11.70 -1.94
CA TYR A 160 9.26 -12.44 -1.13
C TYR A 160 9.30 -13.93 -1.47
N THR A 161 8.16 -14.59 -1.69
CA THR A 161 8.14 -15.98 -2.15
C THR A 161 8.81 -16.13 -3.52
N SER A 162 8.66 -15.12 -4.39
CA SER A 162 9.32 -15.11 -5.70
C SER A 162 10.85 -14.92 -5.63
N SER A 163 11.39 -14.41 -4.52
CA SER A 163 12.84 -14.29 -4.32
C SER A 163 13.53 -15.65 -4.23
N ASP A 164 12.82 -16.69 -3.80
CA ASP A 164 13.38 -18.04 -3.61
C ASP A 164 13.76 -18.70 -4.95
N TYR A 165 13.17 -18.26 -6.06
CA TYR A 165 13.57 -18.69 -7.41
C TYR A 165 15.00 -18.24 -7.80
N PHE A 166 15.59 -17.32 -7.05
CA PHE A 166 16.97 -16.83 -7.24
C PHE A 166 17.88 -17.44 -6.17
N SER A 167 18.12 -18.75 -6.22
CA SER A 167 18.91 -19.46 -5.21
C SER A 167 20.28 -18.85 -4.88
N LYS A 168 20.96 -18.23 -5.84
CA LYS A 168 22.26 -17.55 -5.63
C LYS A 168 22.15 -16.09 -5.14
N SER A 169 21.00 -15.45 -5.30
CA SER A 169 20.82 -14.00 -5.07
C SER A 169 19.56 -13.68 -4.26
N ARG A 170 18.99 -14.66 -3.55
CA ARG A 170 17.73 -14.53 -2.79
C ARG A 170 17.78 -13.36 -1.83
N ALA A 171 18.86 -13.24 -1.04
CA ALA A 171 19.04 -12.16 -0.07
C ALA A 171 19.11 -10.77 -0.72
N PHE A 172 19.76 -10.68 -1.88
CA PHE A 172 19.84 -9.44 -2.65
C PHE A 172 18.46 -9.05 -3.22
N VAL A 173 17.72 -10.02 -3.76
CA VAL A 173 16.36 -9.81 -4.29
C VAL A 173 15.38 -9.43 -3.19
N SER A 174 15.44 -10.05 -2.01
CA SER A 174 14.61 -9.65 -0.87
C SER A 174 14.97 -8.26 -0.36
N ALA A 175 16.26 -7.90 -0.35
CA ALA A 175 16.68 -6.55 0.01
C ALA A 175 16.19 -5.49 -1.00
N LEU A 176 16.15 -5.83 -2.29
CA LEU A 176 15.55 -4.97 -3.32
C LEU A 176 14.06 -4.72 -3.05
N PHE A 177 13.28 -5.74 -2.67
CA PHE A 177 11.86 -5.53 -2.34
C PHE A 177 11.66 -4.69 -1.08
N ALA A 178 12.49 -4.90 -0.05
CA ALA A 178 12.46 -4.06 1.15
C ALA A 178 12.81 -2.59 0.82
N GLY A 179 13.85 -2.35 0.01
CA GLY A 179 14.22 -1.02 -0.45
C GLY A 179 13.17 -0.39 -1.37
N ALA A 180 12.51 -1.18 -2.21
CA ALA A 180 11.40 -0.73 -3.04
C ALA A 180 10.19 -0.29 -2.18
N CYS A 181 9.91 -1.01 -1.10
CA CYS A 181 8.85 -0.68 -0.15
C CYS A 181 9.12 0.65 0.57
N THR A 182 10.34 0.86 1.07
CA THR A 182 10.72 2.10 1.78
C THR A 182 10.79 3.31 0.86
N SER A 183 11.31 3.15 -0.37
CA SER A 183 11.38 4.22 -1.38
C SER A 183 10.03 4.59 -1.99
N ALA A 184 8.99 3.77 -1.81
CA ALA A 184 7.68 4.01 -2.39
C ALA A 184 7.00 5.29 -1.85
N THR A 185 7.34 5.69 -0.63
CA THR A 185 6.91 6.96 -0.01
C THR A 185 7.33 8.19 -0.81
N MET A 186 8.51 8.10 -1.47
CA MET A 186 9.16 9.22 -2.14
C MET A 186 8.29 9.83 -3.24
N TRP A 187 7.53 9.01 -3.97
CA TRP A 187 6.68 9.50 -5.07
C TRP A 187 5.66 10.53 -4.60
N TYR A 188 4.97 10.24 -3.50
CA TYR A 188 3.94 11.13 -2.95
C TYR A 188 4.55 12.33 -2.22
N SER A 189 5.70 12.14 -1.56
CA SER A 189 6.45 13.23 -0.92
C SER A 189 7.01 14.24 -1.93
N ILE A 190 7.43 13.80 -3.12
CA ILE A 190 7.88 14.72 -4.19
C ILE A 190 6.72 15.62 -4.63
N PHE A 191 5.52 15.08 -4.83
CA PHE A 191 4.34 15.89 -5.17
C PHE A 191 4.03 16.92 -4.10
N GLN A 192 4.19 16.56 -2.83
CA GLN A 192 4.01 17.50 -1.72
C GLN A 192 5.04 18.63 -1.74
N VAL A 193 6.33 18.33 -1.97
CA VAL A 193 7.40 19.33 -2.03
C VAL A 193 7.28 20.23 -3.26
N CYS A 194 6.90 19.69 -4.42
CA CYS A 194 6.73 20.47 -5.64
C CYS A 194 5.48 21.38 -5.62
N HIS A 195 4.50 21.11 -4.76
CA HIS A 195 3.29 21.90 -4.62
C HIS A 195 3.38 22.95 -3.49
N TYR A 196 4.49 23.01 -2.77
CA TYR A 196 4.81 24.00 -1.74
C TYR A 196 5.66 25.13 -2.34
#